data_AF-A0A937YQY4-F1
#
_entry.id   AF-A0A937YQY4-F1
#
_cell.length_a   1.000
_cell.length_b   1.000
_cell.length_c   1.000
_cell.angle_alpha   90.00
_cell.angle_beta   90.00
_cell.angle_gamma   90.00
#
_symmetry.space_group_name_H-M   'P 1'
#
loop_
_entity.id
_entity.type
_entity.pdbx_description
1 polymer ?
#
loop_
_entity_poly.entity_id
_entity_poly.type
_entity_poly.pdbx_seq_one_letter_code
_entity_poly.pdbx_strand_id
1 'polypeptide(L)'
;MILQEDIDLLRNIPLFRNIDSPKLKLLAFTSERLTFHTGETLFKQGDQGDAAYIIVQGDADVIINTPGGPLTVAKIKKNDFVGEIAILCDVPRTATVKATSELVTLRIAKDVFFQLVQQFPQMSVELMRELAGRLERTNQKLQQAVGEIKKLTVNVNPT
;
A
#
# COMPACT_ATOMS: atom_id res chain seq x y z
N MET A 1 -11.53 -20.11 13.61
CA MET A 1 -10.30 -20.56 12.93
C MET A 1 -9.79 -19.56 11.90
N ILE A 2 -10.61 -18.78 11.19
CA ILE A 2 -10.10 -17.66 10.35
C ILE A 2 -9.62 -16.45 11.18
N LEU A 3 -10.40 -16.04 12.19
CA LEU A 3 -10.05 -14.89 13.04
C LEU A 3 -8.69 -15.02 13.74
N GLN A 4 -8.32 -16.24 14.16
CA GLN A 4 -7.02 -16.48 14.81
C GLN A 4 -5.86 -16.36 13.82
N GLU A 5 -6.03 -16.85 12.59
CA GLU A 5 -5.06 -16.66 11.52
C GLU A 5 -4.89 -15.18 11.18
N ASP A 6 -5.97 -14.42 11.08
CA ASP A 6 -5.92 -12.98 10.82
C ASP A 6 -5.20 -12.22 11.93
N ILE A 7 -5.42 -12.59 13.21
CA ILE A 7 -4.68 -12.01 14.35
C ILE A 7 -3.18 -12.32 14.26
N ASP A 8 -2.83 -13.56 13.94
CA ASP A 8 -1.43 -13.97 13.84
C ASP A 8 -0.75 -13.34 12.62
N LEU A 9 -1.48 -13.13 11.52
CA LEU A 9 -1.02 -12.34 10.37
C LEU A 9 -0.78 -10.89 10.76
N LEU A 10 -1.75 -10.23 11.41
CA LEU A 10 -1.63 -8.84 11.83
C LEU A 10 -0.42 -8.63 12.76
N ARG A 11 -0.16 -9.56 13.68
CA ARG A 11 1.01 -9.50 14.57
C ARG A 11 2.35 -9.49 13.82
N ASN A 12 2.41 -10.12 12.64
CA ASN A 12 3.61 -10.18 11.81
C ASN A 12 3.82 -8.95 10.93
N ILE A 13 2.85 -8.05 10.86
CA ILE A 13 2.95 -6.83 10.05
C ILE A 13 3.61 -5.74 10.91
N PRO A 14 4.67 -5.08 10.40
CA PRO A 14 5.38 -4.02 11.13
C PRO A 14 4.45 -2.91 11.67
N LEU A 15 3.38 -2.60 10.94
CA LEU A 15 2.38 -1.61 11.33
C LEU A 15 1.62 -1.98 12.62
N PHE A 16 1.39 -3.27 12.90
CA PHE A 16 0.57 -3.73 14.02
C PHE A 16 1.32 -4.58 15.07
N ARG A 17 2.61 -4.86 14.87
CA ARG A 17 3.42 -5.72 15.75
C ARG A 17 3.42 -5.34 17.24
N ASN A 18 3.22 -4.06 17.55
CA ASN A 18 3.26 -3.52 18.91
C ASN A 18 1.86 -3.25 19.49
N ILE A 19 0.80 -3.68 18.79
CA ILE A 19 -0.58 -3.57 19.25
C ILE A 19 -0.92 -4.79 20.13
N ASP A 20 -1.62 -4.57 21.24
CA ASP A 20 -2.02 -5.65 22.13
C ASP A 20 -3.05 -6.61 21.49
N SER A 21 -3.10 -7.83 22.03
CA SER A 21 -3.91 -8.92 21.47
C SER A 21 -5.42 -8.62 21.42
N PRO A 22 -6.06 -8.03 22.46
CA PRO A 22 -7.46 -7.61 22.39
C PRO A 22 -7.77 -6.65 21.23
N LYS A 23 -6.86 -5.73 20.92
CA LYS A 23 -7.05 -4.77 19.83
C LYS A 23 -6.79 -5.39 18.46
N LEU A 24 -5.79 -6.26 18.34
CA LEU A 24 -5.60 -7.04 17.12
C LEU A 24 -6.83 -7.90 16.81
N LYS A 25 -7.48 -8.46 17.84
CA LYS A 25 -8.77 -9.15 17.70
C LYS A 25 -9.85 -8.24 17.15
N LEU A 26 -9.99 -7.02 17.71
CA LEU A 26 -10.96 -6.04 17.22
C LEU A 26 -10.69 -5.65 15.77
N LEU A 27 -9.43 -5.42 15.40
CA LEU A 27 -9.03 -5.10 14.05
C LEU A 27 -9.35 -6.25 13.09
N ALA A 28 -8.98 -7.48 13.43
CA ALA A 28 -9.28 -8.66 12.64
C ALA A 28 -10.79 -8.85 12.47
N PHE A 29 -11.58 -8.56 13.51
CA PHE A 29 -13.04 -8.68 13.49
C PHE A 29 -13.73 -7.59 12.66
N THR A 30 -13.19 -6.38 12.64
CA THR A 30 -13.74 -5.23 11.90
C THR A 30 -13.23 -5.13 10.46
N SER A 31 -12.19 -5.91 10.13
CA SER A 31 -11.66 -6.00 8.77
C SER A 31 -12.49 -6.95 7.92
N GLU A 32 -12.58 -6.65 6.63
CA GLU A 32 -13.25 -7.49 5.65
C GLU A 32 -12.22 -8.22 4.81
N ARG A 33 -12.31 -9.55 4.74
CA ARG A 33 -11.39 -10.35 3.92
C ARG A 33 -11.91 -10.41 2.48
N LEU A 34 -11.12 -9.90 1.54
CA LEU A 34 -11.46 -9.85 0.12
C LEU A 34 -10.44 -10.62 -0.70
N THR A 35 -10.92 -11.38 -1.69
CA THR A 35 -10.11 -12.17 -2.62
C THR A 35 -10.28 -11.62 -4.03
N PHE A 36 -9.16 -11.48 -4.74
CA PHE A 36 -9.08 -11.04 -6.12
C PHE A 36 -8.30 -12.07 -6.93
N HIS A 37 -8.86 -12.52 -8.04
CA HIS A 37 -8.20 -13.42 -8.96
C HIS A 37 -7.07 -12.71 -9.72
N THR A 38 -6.14 -13.49 -10.26
CA THR A 38 -5.07 -12.96 -11.12
C THR A 38 -5.65 -12.09 -12.24
N GLY A 39 -5.15 -10.86 -12.35
CA GLY A 39 -5.59 -9.88 -13.33
C GLY A 39 -6.76 -8.99 -12.87
N GLU A 40 -7.43 -9.31 -11.76
CA GLU A 40 -8.44 -8.43 -11.19
C GLU A 40 -7.83 -7.19 -10.57
N THR A 41 -8.62 -6.11 -10.54
CA THR A 41 -8.19 -4.81 -10.03
C THR A 41 -8.77 -4.60 -8.64
N LEU A 42 -7.91 -4.35 -7.67
CA LEU A 42 -8.29 -4.01 -6.30
C LEU A 42 -9.02 -2.66 -6.27
N PHE A 43 -8.42 -1.65 -6.90
CA PHE A 43 -9.00 -0.33 -7.15
C PHE A 43 -8.23 0.37 -8.29
N LYS A 44 -8.86 1.35 -8.94
CA LYS A 44 -8.26 2.12 -10.04
C LYS A 44 -7.80 3.49 -9.57
N GLN A 45 -6.80 4.01 -10.26
CA GLN A 45 -6.40 5.41 -10.11
C GLN A 45 -7.60 6.33 -10.40
N GLY A 46 -7.82 7.32 -9.54
CA GLY A 46 -8.94 8.26 -9.63
C GLY A 46 -10.22 7.83 -8.92
N ASP A 47 -10.34 6.57 -8.49
CA ASP A 47 -11.46 6.12 -7.67
C ASP A 47 -11.45 6.83 -6.31
N GLN A 48 -12.61 6.94 -5.66
CA GLN A 48 -12.67 7.44 -4.29
C GLN A 48 -12.07 6.43 -3.32
N GLY A 49 -11.28 6.92 -2.35
CA GLY A 49 -10.66 6.10 -1.32
C GLY A 49 -11.48 6.03 -0.04
N ASP A 50 -12.08 4.88 0.24
CA ASP A 50 -12.94 4.62 1.41
C ASP A 50 -12.31 3.66 2.43
N ALA A 51 -11.20 3.03 2.07
CA ALA A 51 -10.52 2.00 2.86
C ALA A 51 -9.04 1.88 2.50
N ALA A 52 -8.27 1.26 3.39
CA ALA A 52 -6.93 0.76 3.10
C ALA A 52 -6.91 -0.77 3.22
N TYR A 53 -5.88 -1.39 2.66
CA TYR A 53 -5.80 -2.83 2.49
C TYR A 53 -4.46 -3.36 2.96
N ILE A 54 -4.50 -4.48 3.67
CA ILE A 54 -3.34 -5.28 4.03
C ILE A 54 -3.32 -6.50 3.13
N ILE A 55 -2.19 -6.82 2.53
CA ILE A 55 -2.04 -8.02 1.73
C ILE A 55 -1.71 -9.21 2.63
N VAL A 56 -2.58 -10.21 2.67
CA VAL A 56 -2.34 -11.43 3.47
C VAL A 56 -1.73 -12.56 2.63
N GLN A 57 -2.00 -12.54 1.33
CA GLN A 57 -1.50 -13.51 0.36
C GLN A 57 -1.48 -12.90 -1.04
N GLY A 58 -0.54 -13.36 -1.87
CA GLY A 58 -0.43 -12.99 -3.27
C GLY A 58 0.43 -11.76 -3.52
N ASP A 59 0.40 -11.35 -4.78
CA ASP A 59 1.21 -10.26 -5.32
C ASP A 59 0.34 -9.38 -6.23
N ALA A 60 0.66 -8.09 -6.27
CA ALA A 60 0.00 -7.13 -7.12
C ALA A 60 0.99 -6.09 -7.67
N ASP A 61 0.64 -5.46 -8.77
CA ASP A 61 1.36 -4.32 -9.34
C ASP A 61 0.65 -3.01 -9.00
N VAL A 62 1.43 -1.98 -8.67
CA VAL A 62 0.98 -0.58 -8.57
C VAL A 62 1.25 0.10 -9.90
N ILE A 63 0.19 0.56 -10.57
CA ILE A 63 0.24 1.10 -11.93
C ILE A 63 -0.27 2.54 -11.91
N ILE A 64 0.49 3.46 -12.51
CA ILE A 64 0.10 4.86 -12.68
C ILE A 64 -0.04 5.16 -14.17
N ASN A 65 -1.10 5.87 -14.55
CA ASN A 65 -1.28 6.37 -15.91
C ASN A 65 -0.39 7.59 -16.14
N THR A 66 0.46 7.53 -17.17
CA THR A 66 1.31 8.64 -17.60
C THR A 66 0.98 9.04 -19.05
N PRO A 67 1.44 10.20 -19.55
CA PRO A 67 1.27 10.56 -20.96
C PRO A 67 1.87 9.54 -21.94
N GLY A 68 2.89 8.79 -21.51
CA GLY A 68 3.52 7.72 -22.30
C GLY A 68 2.85 6.35 -22.15
N GLY A 69 1.73 6.26 -21.44
CA GLY A 69 1.03 5.01 -21.14
C GLY A 69 1.13 4.59 -19.66
N PRO A 70 0.52 3.45 -19.30
CA PRO A 70 0.55 2.92 -17.94
C PRO A 70 1.97 2.45 -17.57
N LEU A 71 2.41 2.83 -16.37
CA LEU A 71 3.72 2.49 -15.82
C LEU A 71 3.55 1.75 -14.49
N THR A 72 4.13 0.55 -14.37
CA THR A 72 4.25 -0.14 -13.09
C THR A 72 5.36 0.50 -12.26
N VAL A 73 5.01 1.10 -11.12
CA VAL A 73 5.94 1.87 -10.27
C VAL A 73 6.41 1.11 -9.03
N ALA A 74 5.64 0.11 -8.60
CA ALA A 74 5.96 -0.75 -7.47
C ALA A 74 5.30 -2.13 -7.61
N LYS A 75 5.87 -3.10 -6.91
CA LYS A 75 5.27 -4.41 -6.67
C LYS A 75 4.85 -4.49 -5.23
N ILE A 76 3.72 -5.14 -5.01
CA ILE A 76 3.08 -5.35 -3.71
C ILE A 76 3.12 -6.84 -3.41
N LYS A 77 3.44 -7.17 -2.16
CA LYS A 77 3.58 -8.53 -1.66
C LYS A 77 2.83 -8.71 -0.35
N LYS A 78 2.78 -9.95 0.13
CA LYS A 78 2.32 -10.27 1.48
C LYS A 78 2.94 -9.33 2.54
N ASN A 79 2.09 -8.90 3.47
CA ASN A 79 2.33 -7.93 4.55
C ASN A 79 2.43 -6.46 4.12
N ASP A 80 2.37 -6.14 2.82
CA ASP A 80 2.31 -4.76 2.38
C ASP A 80 0.95 -4.12 2.72
N PHE A 81 0.99 -2.83 2.96
CA PHE A 81 -0.17 -1.98 3.21
C PHE A 81 -0.40 -1.04 2.02
N VAL A 82 -1.61 -0.94 1.48
CA VAL A 82 -1.90 -0.14 0.28
C VAL A 82 -3.23 0.60 0.38
N GLY A 83 -3.36 1.68 -0.39
CA GLY A 83 -4.56 2.51 -0.42
C GLY A 83 -4.65 3.51 0.75
N GLU A 84 -3.60 3.58 1.57
CA GLU A 84 -3.49 4.45 2.73
C GLU A 84 -3.44 5.93 2.37
N ILE A 85 -2.80 6.27 1.26
CA ILE A 85 -2.62 7.67 0.83
C ILE A 85 -3.98 8.33 0.58
N ALA A 86 -4.89 7.62 -0.09
CA ALA A 86 -6.20 8.16 -0.44
C ALA A 86 -7.02 8.52 0.80
N ILE A 87 -6.97 7.66 1.83
CA ILE A 87 -7.71 7.91 3.08
C ILE A 87 -7.01 8.93 3.98
N LEU A 88 -5.68 8.92 4.05
CA LEU A 88 -4.87 9.81 4.90
C LEU A 88 -4.86 11.26 4.39
N CYS A 89 -4.78 11.43 3.07
CA CYS A 89 -4.67 12.74 2.45
C CYS A 89 -6.00 13.28 1.92
N ASP A 90 -7.09 12.50 2.04
CA ASP A 90 -8.41 12.83 1.52
C ASP A 90 -8.39 13.16 0.02
N VAL A 91 -7.74 12.28 -0.75
CA VAL A 91 -7.59 12.40 -2.20
C VAL A 91 -8.07 11.12 -2.89
N PRO A 92 -8.42 11.17 -4.19
CA PRO A 92 -8.68 9.96 -4.96
C PRO A 92 -7.47 9.00 -4.96
N ARG A 93 -7.70 7.73 -5.29
CA ARG A 93 -6.65 6.71 -5.44
C ARG A 93 -5.56 7.24 -6.38
N THR A 94 -4.33 7.29 -5.88
CA THR A 94 -3.18 7.84 -6.63
C THR A 94 -2.63 6.89 -7.68
N ALA A 95 -2.99 5.60 -7.61
CA ALA A 95 -2.57 4.56 -8.52
C ALA A 95 -3.64 3.46 -8.61
N THR A 96 -3.53 2.66 -9.66
CA THR A 96 -4.27 1.40 -9.81
C THR A 96 -3.50 0.29 -9.14
N VAL A 97 -4.17 -0.59 -8.40
CA VAL A 97 -3.56 -1.83 -7.87
C VAL A 97 -4.21 -3.02 -8.55
N LYS A 98 -3.40 -3.84 -9.23
CA LYS A 98 -3.87 -4.97 -10.02
C LYS A 98 -3.18 -6.26 -9.57
N ALA A 99 -3.97 -7.28 -9.26
CA ALA A 99 -3.48 -8.58 -8.82
C ALA A 99 -2.66 -9.26 -9.93
N THR A 100 -1.46 -9.74 -9.59
CA THR A 100 -0.58 -10.53 -10.48
C THR A 100 -0.58 -12.02 -10.13
N SER A 101 -1.16 -12.37 -8.98
CA SER A 101 -1.51 -13.73 -8.54
C SER A 101 -2.85 -13.67 -7.79
N GLU A 102 -3.35 -14.79 -7.26
CA GLU A 102 -4.50 -14.76 -6.35
C GLU A 102 -4.14 -13.89 -5.12
N LEU A 103 -4.82 -12.75 -5.01
CA LEU A 103 -4.55 -11.75 -4.01
C LEU A 103 -5.64 -11.79 -2.94
N VAL A 104 -5.24 -12.03 -1.70
CA VAL A 104 -6.14 -11.99 -0.55
C VAL A 104 -5.74 -10.81 0.31
N THR A 105 -6.73 -10.01 0.70
CA THR A 105 -6.53 -8.77 1.44
C THR A 105 -7.43 -8.70 2.67
N LEU A 106 -6.99 -7.95 3.69
CA LEU A 106 -7.86 -7.43 4.75
C LEU A 106 -8.13 -5.96 4.45
N ARG A 107 -9.38 -5.63 4.16
CA ARG A 107 -9.88 -4.28 3.94
C ARG A 107 -10.24 -3.65 5.29
N ILE A 108 -9.67 -2.48 5.56
CA ILE A 108 -9.92 -1.68 6.76
C ILE A 108 -10.58 -0.38 6.31
N ALA A 109 -11.83 -0.17 6.72
CA ALA A 109 -12.58 1.04 6.40
C ALA A 109 -11.88 2.30 6.97
N LYS A 110 -12.03 3.44 6.27
CA LYS A 110 -11.38 4.71 6.62
C LYS A 110 -11.63 5.13 8.07
N ASP A 111 -12.88 5.08 8.51
CA ASP A 111 -13.30 5.41 9.87
C ASP A 111 -12.63 4.52 10.92
N VAL A 112 -12.64 3.20 10.71
CA VAL A 112 -11.96 2.22 11.57
C VAL A 112 -10.46 2.51 11.60
N PHE A 113 -9.83 2.76 10.45
CA PHE A 113 -8.41 3.07 10.36
C PHE A 113 -8.04 4.30 11.19
N PHE A 114 -8.79 5.40 11.06
CA PHE A 114 -8.53 6.61 11.84
C PHE A 114 -8.77 6.41 13.34
N GLN A 115 -9.78 5.63 13.73
CA GLN A 115 -10.00 5.28 15.13
C GLN A 115 -8.79 4.53 15.71
N LEU A 116 -8.20 3.58 14.97
CA LEU A 116 -7.00 2.87 15.42
C LEU A 116 -5.80 3.80 15.58
N VAL A 117 -5.57 4.68 14.60
CA VAL A 117 -4.46 5.66 14.62
C VAL A 117 -4.60 6.62 15.81
N GLN A 118 -5.82 7.06 16.12
CA GLN A 118 -6.10 7.94 17.26
C GLN A 118 -5.93 7.21 18.60
N GLN A 119 -6.38 5.96 18.70
CA GLN A 119 -6.30 5.19 19.93
C GLN A 119 -4.90 4.63 20.20
N PHE A 120 -4.08 4.43 19.16
CA PHE A 120 -2.78 3.74 19.24
C PHE A 120 -1.66 4.59 18.62
N PRO A 121 -1.07 5.54 19.37
CA PRO A 121 0.01 6.39 18.88
C PRO A 121 1.21 5.60 18.33
N GLN A 122 1.49 4.41 18.86
CA GLN A 122 2.54 3.53 18.36
C GLN A 122 2.28 3.09 16.91
N MET A 123 1.03 2.82 16.54
CA MET A 123 0.65 2.51 15.15
C MET A 123 0.95 3.70 14.24
N SER A 124 0.67 4.92 14.69
CA SER A 124 0.99 6.16 13.95
C SER A 124 2.48 6.29 13.69
N VAL A 125 3.33 5.96 14.68
CA VAL A 125 4.79 5.97 14.52
C VAL A 125 5.26 4.93 13.50
N GLU A 126 4.72 3.71 13.55
CA GLU A 126 5.06 2.66 12.58
C GLU A 126 4.57 3.01 11.16
N LEU A 127 3.38 3.61 11.05
CA LEU A 127 2.84 4.11 9.78
C LEU A 127 3.74 5.21 9.20
N MET A 128 4.14 6.19 10.01
CA MET A 128 5.06 7.24 9.59
C MET A 128 6.40 6.66 9.13
N ARG A 129 6.93 5.67 9.84
CA ARG A 129 8.19 4.99 9.47
C ARG A 129 8.08 4.27 8.13
N GLU A 130 6.98 3.56 7.88
CA GLU A 130 6.74 2.88 6.62
C GLU A 130 6.60 3.88 5.46
N LEU A 131 5.82 4.95 5.64
CA LEU A 131 5.65 6.00 4.64
C LEU A 131 6.97 6.73 4.35
N ALA A 132 7.76 7.04 5.38
CA ALA A 132 9.09 7.64 5.22
C ALA A 132 10.03 6.73 4.42
N GLY A 133 10.04 5.43 4.72
CA GLY A 133 10.83 4.46 3.97
C GLY A 133 10.39 4.34 2.50
N ARG A 134 9.09 4.40 2.22
CA ARG A 134 8.55 4.44 0.84
C ARG A 134 8.96 5.70 0.10
N LEU A 135 8.89 6.86 0.76
CA LEU A 135 9.31 8.14 0.20
C LEU A 135 10.80 8.13 -0.15
N GLU A 136 11.65 7.63 0.75
CA GLU A 136 13.09 7.51 0.51
C GLU A 136 13.39 6.62 -0.70
N ARG A 137 12.79 5.42 -0.78
CA ARG A 137 12.93 4.52 -1.94
C ARG A 137 12.46 5.18 -3.24
N THR A 138 11.37 5.94 -3.19
CA THR A 138 10.84 6.66 -4.36
C THR A 138 11.79 7.77 -4.79
N ASN A 139 12.32 8.55 -3.85
CA ASN A 139 13.29 9.61 -4.12
C ASN A 139 14.59 9.06 -4.72
N GLN A 140 15.08 7.91 -4.25
CA GLN A 140 16.24 7.24 -4.83
C GLN A 140 16.00 6.83 -6.29
N LYS A 141 14.86 6.20 -6.59
CA LYS A 141 14.47 5.87 -7.97
C LYS A 141 14.37 7.11 -8.86
N LEU A 142 13.78 8.19 -8.34
CA LEU A 142 13.67 9.45 -9.05
C LEU A 142 15.04 10.07 -9.35
N GLN A 143 15.94 10.09 -8.36
CA GLN A 143 17.31 10.58 -8.54
C GLN A 143 18.06 9.79 -9.62
N GLN A 144 17.92 8.46 -9.63
CA GLN A 144 18.51 7.60 -10.66
C GLN A 144 17.95 7.94 -12.05
N ALA A 145 16.63 7.97 -12.19
CA ALA A 145 15.97 8.25 -13.47
C ALA A 145 16.35 9.63 -14.03
N VAL A 146 16.34 10.67 -13.17
CA VAL A 146 16.77 12.03 -13.56
C VAL A 146 18.25 12.06 -13.96
N GLY A 147 19.10 11.29 -13.26
CA GLY A 147 20.51 11.15 -13.59
C GLY A 147 20.74 10.51 -14.97
N GLU A 148 19.97 9.47 -15.31
CA GLU A 148 20.03 8.80 -16.61
C GLU A 148 19.55 9.71 -17.75
N ILE A 149 18.45 10.44 -17.54
CA ILE A 149 17.95 11.43 -18.52
C ILE A 149 19.01 12.50 -18.81
N LYS A 150 19.67 13.04 -17.77
CA LYS A 150 20.75 14.03 -17.97
C LYS A 150 21.91 13.48 -18.80
N LYS A 151 22.30 12.21 -18.61
CA LYS A 151 23.34 11.58 -19.44
C LYS A 151 22.92 11.47 -20.90
N LEU A 152 21.65 11.14 -21.16
CA LEU A 152 21.11 11.04 -22.50
C LEU A 152 21.08 12.42 -23.20
N THR A 153 20.62 13.47 -22.52
CA THR A 153 20.54 14.82 -23.10
C THR A 153 21.92 15.45 -23.35
N VAL A 154 22.94 15.12 -22.54
CA VAL A 154 24.32 15.60 -22.74
C VAL A 154 24.98 14.97 -23.99
N ASN A 155 24.61 13.74 -24.35
CA ASN A 155 25.18 13.04 -25.51
C ASN A 155 24.56 13.44 -26.87
N VAL A 156 23.54 14.31 -26.90
CA VAL A 156 22.89 14.77 -28.16
C VAL A 156 23.57 16.01 -28.75
N ASN A 157 24.54 16.62 -28.06
CA ASN A 157 25.35 17.72 -28.58
C ASN A 157 26.85 17.36 -28.72
N PRO A 158 27.26 16.52 -29.69
CA PRO A 158 28.63 16.53 -30.19
C PRO A 158 28.69 17.47 -31.40
N THR A 159 29.06 18.74 -31.16
CA THR A 159 29.74 19.55 -32.18
C THR A 159 31.18 19.11 -32.30
#